data_AF-A0A7S3THJ8-F1
#
_entry.id   AF-A0A7S3THJ8-F1
#
_cell.length_a   1.000
_cell.length_b   1.000
_cell.length_c   1.000
_cell.angle_alpha   90.00
_cell.angle_beta   90.00
_cell.angle_gamma   90.00
#
_symmetry.space_group_name_H-M   'P 1'
#
loop_
_entity.id
_entity.type
_entity.pdbx_description
1 polymer ?
#
loop_
_entity_poly.entity_id
_entity_poly.type
_entity_poly.pdbx_seq_one_letter_code
_entity_poly.pdbx_strand_id
1 'polypeptide(L)'
;ECADASPGHFATTGSTEQKPCAKGSFAATSGLAECASCDPGTSSGTGSDSCSECAVGSYAANPGQGECTRCPHPLSSGSGGVTCSICKEDYYLLSTSVDPNDIWMAPTEHCKPCPPNAFCPTNTTLETLVVPQGYWRASSSSAALTECRSFGGDGEAGKTRCAGSELDAGDASRRRMIEEVSPSDEYCAPGFYGPECRLCVADKHHLVDGDTCRDCLPLGSVVGRIAGAVLCVFVACGIAAWAYSKKGWRKKPGYIGRILRLADRAVVFYVGMGFTPKLKILLGFYQVCIVLTTTYSARLPIEYTSWTDKLAEAISIDWTGFLLPAQCLPFQSRLLAVTITPASLIALLLLTGIGLRIHRRRLRARAPRSASQEQSETGNAVVEEEEEDVSVVTAITLAINAMNEDESKVSASAIPWYVEAALGLLDFLPAALILIFCFVTSVSASIFRAWSCQAYTISP
;
A
#
# COMPACT_ATOMS: atom_id res chain seq x y z
N GLU A 1 1.91 51.67 74.63
CA GLU A 1 2.48 51.88 73.28
C GLU A 1 1.73 50.98 72.31
N CYS A 2 1.50 51.43 71.07
CA CYS A 2 0.85 50.62 70.03
C CYS A 2 1.94 50.13 69.07
N ALA A 3 1.84 48.87 68.64
CA ALA A 3 2.73 48.27 67.64
C ALA A 3 1.92 47.88 66.40
N ASP A 4 2.52 48.04 65.22
CA ASP A 4 1.91 47.64 63.96
C ASP A 4 1.82 46.11 63.86
N ALA A 5 0.75 45.61 63.24
CA ALA A 5 0.65 44.19 62.90
C ALA A 5 1.79 43.80 61.95
N SER A 6 2.44 42.65 62.17
CA SER A 6 3.47 42.14 61.27
C SER A 6 2.87 41.65 59.94
N PRO A 7 3.67 41.55 58.85
CA PRO A 7 3.23 40.90 57.62
C PRO A 7 2.58 39.53 57.87
N GLY A 8 1.59 39.20 57.05
CA GLY A 8 0.73 38.04 57.22
C GLY A 8 -0.31 38.14 58.34
N HIS A 9 -0.37 39.27 59.06
CA HIS A 9 -1.33 39.51 60.13
C HIS A 9 -2.04 40.86 59.96
N PHE A 10 -3.23 40.99 60.55
CA PHE A 10 -3.99 42.23 60.61
C PHE A 10 -4.40 42.53 62.06
N ALA A 11 -4.60 43.81 62.36
CA ALA A 11 -5.11 44.24 63.66
C ALA A 11 -6.03 45.46 63.49
N THR A 12 -7.23 45.41 64.06
CA THR A 12 -8.13 46.56 64.12
C THR A 12 -7.79 47.46 65.30
N THR A 13 -8.16 48.74 65.22
CA THR A 13 -7.92 49.72 66.28
C THR A 13 -8.46 49.22 67.62
N GLY A 14 -7.59 49.19 68.63
CA GLY A 14 -7.92 48.71 69.97
C GLY A 14 -7.76 47.20 70.20
N SER A 15 -7.27 46.44 69.21
CA SER A 15 -6.94 45.03 69.41
C SER A 15 -5.74 44.85 70.33
N THR A 16 -5.81 43.89 71.26
CA THR A 16 -4.69 43.53 72.14
C THR A 16 -3.72 42.54 71.50
N GLU A 17 -4.12 41.90 70.41
CA GLU A 17 -3.34 40.90 69.69
C GLU A 17 -3.53 41.06 68.17
N GLN A 18 -2.53 40.67 67.39
CA GLN A 18 -2.64 40.58 65.94
C GLN A 18 -3.28 39.25 65.51
N LYS A 19 -4.09 39.26 64.46
CA LYS A 19 -4.74 38.06 63.93
C LYS A 19 -4.09 37.66 62.61
N PRO A 20 -3.77 36.36 62.39
CA PRO A 20 -3.24 35.92 61.11
C PRO A 20 -4.28 36.11 60.02
N CYS A 21 -3.83 36.41 58.80
CA CYS A 21 -4.71 36.41 57.63
C CYS A 21 -5.34 35.02 57.43
N ALA A 22 -6.63 35.00 57.14
CA ALA A 22 -7.32 33.77 56.79
C ALA A 22 -6.72 33.19 55.49
N LYS A 23 -6.90 31.89 55.28
CA LYS A 23 -6.51 31.24 54.03
C LYS A 23 -7.17 31.97 52.84
N GLY A 24 -6.41 32.20 51.78
CA GLY A 24 -6.87 32.94 50.60
C GLY A 24 -6.78 34.46 50.77
N SER A 25 -6.28 34.96 51.90
CA SER A 25 -5.95 36.35 52.10
C SER A 25 -4.49 36.51 52.52
N PHE A 26 -3.94 37.70 52.32
CA PHE A 26 -2.56 38.02 52.63
C PHE A 26 -2.41 39.44 53.16
N ALA A 27 -1.29 39.70 53.84
CA ALA A 27 -0.91 41.02 54.32
C ALA A 27 0.57 41.27 53.97
N ALA A 28 0.81 41.96 52.85
CA ALA A 28 2.16 42.19 52.35
C ALA A 28 2.96 43.24 53.15
N THR A 29 2.28 44.13 53.86
CA THR A 29 2.90 45.22 54.63
C THR A 29 2.41 45.21 56.08
N SER A 30 3.21 45.76 56.98
CA SER A 30 2.83 45.89 58.39
C SER A 30 1.75 46.95 58.59
N GLY A 31 0.96 46.82 59.67
CA GLY A 31 -0.04 47.83 60.05
C GLY A 31 -1.36 47.74 59.28
N LEU A 32 -1.63 46.63 58.58
CA LEU A 32 -2.89 46.41 57.88
C LEU A 32 -4.06 46.21 58.86
N ALA A 33 -5.14 46.95 58.63
CA ALA A 33 -6.39 46.81 59.38
C ALA A 33 -7.24 45.61 58.92
N GLU A 34 -6.99 45.12 57.70
CA GLU A 34 -7.66 43.98 57.08
C GLU A 34 -6.71 43.33 56.06
N CYS A 35 -6.85 42.02 55.83
CA CYS A 35 -6.06 41.30 54.82
C CYS A 35 -6.67 41.45 53.42
N ALA A 36 -5.81 41.56 52.40
CA ALA A 36 -6.25 41.56 51.00
C ALA A 36 -6.54 40.13 50.53
N SER A 37 -7.58 39.92 49.74
CA SER A 37 -7.86 38.62 49.12
C SER A 37 -6.85 38.33 48.00
N CYS A 38 -6.46 37.07 47.85
CA CYS A 38 -5.70 36.61 46.70
C CYS A 38 -6.52 36.74 45.42
N ASP A 39 -5.87 37.16 44.33
CA ASP A 39 -6.48 37.23 43.02
C ASP A 39 -6.71 35.81 42.43
N PRO A 40 -7.68 35.64 41.51
CA PRO A 40 -7.85 34.38 40.78
C PRO A 40 -6.53 33.89 40.16
N GLY A 41 -6.33 32.58 40.16
CA GLY A 41 -5.09 31.93 39.76
C GLY A 41 -4.05 31.81 40.87
N THR A 42 -4.31 32.39 42.05
CA THR A 42 -3.42 32.33 43.21
C THR A 42 -4.11 31.84 44.47
N SER A 43 -3.33 31.34 45.43
CA SER A 43 -3.81 30.92 46.74
C SER A 43 -2.82 31.28 47.84
N SER A 44 -3.30 31.38 49.08
CA SER A 44 -2.45 31.60 50.24
C SER A 44 -2.88 30.76 51.43
N GLY A 45 -1.88 30.32 52.21
CA GLY A 45 -2.10 29.69 53.51
C GLY A 45 -2.49 30.70 54.58
N THR A 46 -2.86 30.20 55.76
CA THR A 46 -3.11 31.06 56.93
C THR A 46 -1.84 31.80 57.35
N GLY A 47 -1.95 33.10 57.60
CA GLY A 47 -0.82 33.94 58.02
C GLY A 47 0.16 34.31 56.91
N SER A 48 -0.24 34.19 55.64
CA SER A 48 0.66 34.48 54.50
C SER A 48 0.83 35.97 54.25
N ASP A 49 2.05 36.38 53.91
CA ASP A 49 2.39 37.75 53.48
C ASP A 49 2.23 37.95 51.96
N SER A 50 2.02 36.87 51.21
CA SER A 50 1.91 36.87 49.74
C SER A 50 0.99 35.74 49.24
N CYS A 51 0.54 35.86 47.99
CA CYS A 51 -0.20 34.79 47.30
C CYS A 51 0.73 34.02 46.36
N SER A 52 0.58 32.70 46.32
CA SER A 52 1.33 31.81 45.44
C SER A 52 0.48 31.40 44.24
N GLU A 53 1.07 31.39 43.04
CA GLU A 53 0.39 30.88 41.84
C GLU A 53 -0.01 29.41 42.00
N CYS A 54 -1.15 29.05 41.42
CA CYS A 54 -1.53 27.67 41.30
C CYS A 54 -0.56 26.91 40.41
N ALA A 55 -0.07 25.77 40.90
CA ALA A 55 0.78 24.87 40.13
C ALA A 55 0.03 24.32 38.90
N VAL A 56 0.79 23.93 37.88
CA VAL A 56 0.29 23.28 36.66
C VAL A 56 -0.66 22.13 37.02
N GLY A 57 -1.80 22.06 36.33
CA GLY A 57 -2.86 21.08 36.61
C GLY A 57 -3.76 21.41 37.81
N SER A 58 -3.61 22.60 38.39
CA SER A 58 -4.52 23.17 39.39
C SER A 58 -4.95 24.58 39.02
N TYR A 59 -6.11 25.00 39.52
CA TYR A 59 -6.68 26.30 39.21
C TYR A 59 -7.30 26.95 40.44
N ALA A 60 -7.41 28.28 40.39
CA ALA A 60 -8.18 29.06 41.34
C ALA A 60 -9.09 30.05 40.61
N ALA A 61 -10.38 29.73 40.50
CA ALA A 61 -11.33 30.52 39.70
C ALA A 61 -11.79 31.81 40.41
N ASN A 62 -11.84 31.81 41.74
CA ASN A 62 -12.44 32.88 42.52
C ASN A 62 -11.39 33.59 43.38
N PRO A 63 -11.53 34.91 43.59
CA PRO A 63 -10.69 35.62 44.54
C PRO A 63 -10.88 35.07 45.95
N GLY A 64 -9.83 35.09 46.76
CA GLY A 64 -9.91 34.62 48.14
C GLY A 64 -9.80 33.10 48.31
N GLN A 65 -9.37 32.35 47.28
CA GLN A 65 -9.21 30.91 47.41
C GLN A 65 -7.99 30.56 48.26
N GLY A 66 -8.24 29.83 49.36
CA GLY A 66 -7.18 29.39 50.27
C GLY A 66 -6.36 28.20 49.79
N GLU A 67 -6.79 27.54 48.72
CA GLU A 67 -6.08 26.42 48.11
C GLU A 67 -6.49 26.30 46.63
N CYS A 68 -5.55 25.91 45.78
CA CYS A 68 -5.82 25.63 44.37
C CYS A 68 -6.54 24.29 44.21
N THR A 69 -7.58 24.28 43.38
CA THR A 69 -8.35 23.07 43.09
C THR A 69 -7.70 22.31 41.93
N ARG A 70 -7.58 20.99 42.00
CA ARG A 70 -7.04 20.18 40.90
C ARG A 70 -7.99 20.15 39.71
N CYS A 71 -7.45 20.14 38.51
CA CYS A 71 -8.24 19.98 37.28
C CYS A 71 -8.91 18.60 37.22
N PRO A 72 -10.17 18.52 36.74
CA PRO A 72 -10.84 17.26 36.49
C PRO A 72 -10.18 16.55 35.29
N HIS A 73 -10.11 15.22 35.33
CA HIS A 73 -9.58 14.43 34.21
C HIS A 73 -10.51 14.50 32.98
N PRO A 74 -10.01 14.69 31.74
CA PRO A 74 -8.61 14.71 31.27
C PRO A 74 -8.01 16.12 31.08
N LEU A 75 -8.43 17.11 31.86
CA LEU A 75 -7.96 18.48 31.75
C LEU A 75 -6.76 18.77 32.66
N SER A 76 -6.09 19.86 32.32
CA SER A 76 -4.98 20.49 33.00
C SER A 76 -5.05 22.01 32.83
N SER A 77 -4.15 22.72 33.48
CA SER A 77 -4.02 24.18 33.47
C SER A 77 -2.53 24.55 33.47
N GLY A 78 -2.20 25.75 32.98
CA GLY A 78 -0.87 26.33 33.15
C GLY A 78 -0.63 26.84 34.57
N SER A 79 0.57 27.36 34.83
CA SER A 79 0.86 28.08 36.08
C SER A 79 -0.09 29.28 36.22
N GLY A 80 -0.64 29.50 37.41
CA GLY A 80 -1.58 30.58 37.66
C GLY A 80 -2.95 30.38 37.00
N GLY A 81 -3.33 29.14 36.70
CA GLY A 81 -4.59 28.85 36.00
C GLY A 81 -5.83 29.34 36.75
N VAL A 82 -6.72 30.06 36.05
CA VAL A 82 -8.06 30.44 36.56
C VAL A 82 -9.14 29.41 36.19
N THR A 83 -8.87 28.60 35.17
CA THR A 83 -9.72 27.53 34.66
C THR A 83 -8.84 26.41 34.11
N CYS A 84 -9.42 25.24 33.86
CA CYS A 84 -8.74 24.16 33.13
C CYS A 84 -9.31 24.06 31.73
N SER A 85 -8.52 24.40 30.73
CA SER A 85 -8.90 24.33 29.31
C SER A 85 -7.86 23.61 28.46
N ILE A 86 -6.83 23.07 29.11
CA ILE A 86 -5.70 22.43 28.46
C ILE A 86 -5.88 20.93 28.62
N CYS A 87 -5.62 20.14 27.58
CA CYS A 87 -5.62 18.69 27.73
C CYS A 87 -4.37 18.24 28.51
N LYS A 88 -4.57 17.32 29.46
CA LYS A 88 -3.50 16.70 30.24
C LYS A 88 -2.56 15.88 29.33
N GLU A 89 -1.38 15.50 29.85
CA GLU A 89 -0.51 14.49 29.22
C GLU A 89 -1.31 13.25 28.81
N ASP A 90 -0.88 12.58 27.74
CA ASP A 90 -1.58 11.47 27.08
C ASP A 90 -2.95 11.83 26.47
N TYR A 91 -3.29 13.13 26.37
CA TYR A 91 -4.46 13.61 25.66
C TYR A 91 -4.09 14.77 24.73
N TYR A 92 -4.82 14.90 23.62
CA TYR A 92 -4.67 16.00 22.68
C TYR A 92 -6.01 16.70 22.43
N LEU A 93 -5.93 17.99 22.10
CA LEU A 93 -7.08 18.81 21.72
C LEU A 93 -7.43 18.59 20.24
N LEU A 94 -8.67 18.20 19.96
CA LEU A 94 -9.14 17.89 18.60
C LEU A 94 -9.22 19.12 17.69
N SER A 95 -9.57 20.29 18.22
CA SER A 95 -9.62 21.54 17.46
C SER A 95 -9.19 22.71 18.31
N THR A 96 -8.29 23.53 17.76
CA THR A 96 -7.78 24.76 18.40
C THR A 96 -8.76 25.93 18.35
N SER A 97 -9.85 25.80 17.59
CA SER A 97 -10.85 26.86 17.41
C SER A 97 -11.97 26.85 18.47
N VAL A 98 -11.89 25.97 19.47
CA VAL A 98 -12.94 25.79 20.50
C VAL A 98 -12.71 26.74 21.66
N ASP A 99 -13.79 27.31 22.21
CA ASP A 99 -13.72 28.20 23.36
C ASP A 99 -13.26 27.45 24.63
N PRO A 100 -12.38 28.03 25.46
CA PRO A 100 -11.92 27.41 26.71
C PRO A 100 -13.05 26.94 27.64
N ASN A 101 -14.20 27.61 27.63
CA ASN A 101 -15.33 27.24 28.47
C ASN A 101 -16.04 25.97 27.98
N ASP A 102 -16.12 25.76 26.66
CA ASP A 102 -16.71 24.56 26.09
C ASP A 102 -15.83 23.33 26.38
N ILE A 103 -14.50 23.52 26.36
CA ILE A 103 -13.53 22.49 26.76
C ILE A 103 -13.76 22.08 28.23
N TRP A 104 -14.03 23.04 29.11
CA TRP A 104 -14.34 22.76 30.52
C TRP A 104 -15.69 22.05 30.71
N MET A 105 -16.71 22.43 29.93
CA MET A 105 -18.05 21.84 30.02
C MET A 105 -18.13 20.43 29.44
N ALA A 106 -17.40 20.14 28.36
CA ALA A 106 -17.36 18.84 27.70
C ALA A 106 -15.93 18.30 27.47
N PRO A 107 -15.17 17.97 28.54
CA PRO A 107 -13.76 17.63 28.43
C PRO A 107 -13.45 16.41 27.54
N THR A 108 -14.29 15.39 27.60
CA THR A 108 -14.11 14.12 26.87
C THR A 108 -14.47 14.23 25.38
N GLU A 109 -15.20 15.27 24.98
CA GLU A 109 -15.51 15.56 23.57
C GLU A 109 -14.31 16.22 22.89
N HIS A 110 -13.65 17.15 23.57
CA HIS A 110 -12.57 17.95 23.02
C HIS A 110 -11.17 17.36 23.25
N CYS A 111 -10.91 16.76 24.41
CA CYS A 111 -9.66 16.09 24.72
C CYS A 111 -9.78 14.59 24.43
N LYS A 112 -9.06 14.13 23.39
CA LYS A 112 -9.03 12.72 22.98
C LYS A 112 -7.74 12.05 23.46
N PRO A 113 -7.77 10.74 23.76
CA PRO A 113 -6.58 10.01 24.17
C PRO A 113 -5.52 10.07 23.06
N CYS A 114 -4.25 10.11 23.47
CA CYS A 114 -3.13 10.19 22.55
C CYS A 114 -3.18 9.05 21.54
N PRO A 115 -2.98 9.32 20.24
CA PRO A 115 -2.94 8.28 19.23
C PRO A 115 -1.83 7.26 19.52
N PRO A 116 -2.02 5.98 19.13
CA PRO A 116 -0.98 4.98 19.29
C PRO A 116 0.27 5.39 18.50
N ASN A 117 1.44 5.23 19.14
CA ASN A 117 2.76 5.60 18.59
C ASN A 117 2.97 7.11 18.40
N ALA A 118 2.22 7.96 19.08
CA ALA A 118 2.51 9.39 19.20
C ALA A 118 2.88 9.75 20.64
N PHE A 119 3.53 10.89 20.83
CA PHE A 119 3.82 11.45 22.15
C PHE A 119 3.02 12.75 22.35
N CYS A 120 2.21 12.79 23.41
CA CYS A 120 1.35 13.92 23.74
C CYS A 120 1.75 14.54 25.09
N PRO A 121 2.66 15.53 25.10
CA PRO A 121 2.88 16.34 26.29
C PRO A 121 1.61 17.13 26.67
N THR A 122 1.61 17.77 27.84
CA THR A 122 0.52 18.68 28.23
C THR A 122 0.33 19.78 27.19
N ASN A 123 -0.92 20.13 26.89
CA ASN A 123 -1.26 21.13 25.86
C ASN A 123 -0.93 20.71 24.41
N THR A 124 -1.03 19.42 24.11
CA THR A 124 -0.89 18.93 22.74
C THR A 124 -2.16 19.18 21.92
N THR A 125 -1.99 19.59 20.67
CA THR A 125 -3.05 19.70 19.65
C THR A 125 -2.72 18.75 18.50
N LEU A 126 -3.64 18.56 17.54
CA LEU A 126 -3.32 17.77 16.35
C LEU A 126 -2.11 18.31 15.58
N GLU A 127 -1.97 19.63 15.49
CA GLU A 127 -0.86 20.26 14.77
C GLU A 127 0.47 20.04 15.51
N THR A 128 0.47 20.21 16.84
CA THR A 128 1.68 20.10 17.69
C THR A 128 1.97 18.68 18.19
N LEU A 129 1.18 17.69 17.78
CA LEU A 129 1.36 16.29 18.13
C LEU A 129 2.74 15.79 17.70
N VAL A 130 3.51 15.27 18.66
CA VAL A 130 4.86 14.77 18.42
C VAL A 130 4.79 13.38 17.78
N VAL A 131 5.25 13.32 16.53
CA VAL A 131 5.36 12.10 15.73
C VAL A 131 6.80 11.58 15.83
N PRO A 132 7.01 10.40 16.41
CA PRO A 132 8.35 9.82 16.50
C PRO A 132 8.89 9.38 15.14
N GLN A 133 10.21 9.21 15.06
CA GLN A 133 10.88 8.73 13.85
C GLN A 133 10.31 7.36 13.39
N GLY A 134 10.17 7.19 12.07
CA GLY A 134 9.62 5.98 11.47
C GLY A 134 8.10 5.98 11.31
N TYR A 135 7.42 7.03 11.75
CA TYR A 135 5.99 7.21 11.55
C TYR A 135 5.71 8.40 10.64
N TRP A 136 4.61 8.29 9.89
CA TRP A 136 4.13 9.29 8.95
C TRP A 136 2.63 9.53 9.16
N ARG A 137 2.20 10.79 8.98
CA ARG A 137 0.79 11.19 8.98
C ARG A 137 0.46 11.95 7.70
N ALA A 138 -0.78 11.79 7.24
CA ALA A 138 -1.24 12.40 5.99
C ALA A 138 -1.37 13.93 6.06
N SER A 139 -1.68 14.47 7.23
CA SER A 139 -1.82 15.90 7.47
C SER A 139 -1.57 16.24 8.94
N SER A 140 -1.30 17.52 9.22
CA SER A 140 -1.23 18.05 10.60
C SER A 140 -2.55 18.01 11.36
N SER A 141 -3.66 17.75 10.66
CA SER A 141 -5.00 17.58 11.23
C SER A 141 -5.43 16.11 11.41
N SER A 142 -4.54 15.16 11.09
CA SER A 142 -4.86 13.73 11.21
C SER A 142 -4.25 13.13 12.47
N ALA A 143 -5.07 12.48 13.28
CA ALA A 143 -4.64 11.70 14.43
C ALA A 143 -4.09 10.31 14.06
N ALA A 144 -4.17 9.91 12.78
CA ALA A 144 -3.80 8.57 12.35
C ALA A 144 -2.33 8.51 11.92
N LEU A 145 -1.50 7.88 12.75
CA LEU A 145 -0.09 7.59 12.42
C LEU A 145 0.03 6.26 11.71
N THR A 146 0.83 6.25 10.64
CA THR A 146 1.17 5.05 9.87
C THR A 146 2.66 4.80 9.98
N GLU A 147 3.04 3.57 10.33
CA GLU A 147 4.44 3.15 10.34
C GLU A 147 4.96 3.08 8.90
N CYS A 148 6.13 3.67 8.66
CA CYS A 148 6.78 3.65 7.36
C CYS A 148 7.43 2.28 7.12
N ARG A 149 6.75 1.45 6.33
CA ARG A 149 7.22 0.08 6.04
C ARG A 149 8.50 0.08 5.21
N SER A 150 9.45 -0.78 5.57
CA SER A 150 10.59 -1.15 4.73
C SER A 150 10.17 -2.16 3.66
N PHE A 151 10.60 -1.96 2.41
CA PHE A 151 10.59 -3.02 1.38
C PHE A 151 11.98 -3.63 1.31
N GLY A 152 12.09 -4.94 1.55
CA GLY A 152 13.33 -5.70 1.33
C GLY A 152 14.52 -5.30 2.20
N GLY A 153 14.40 -5.45 3.54
CA GLY A 153 15.52 -5.18 4.45
C GLY A 153 15.13 -5.24 5.93
N ASP A 154 16.14 -5.01 6.77
CA ASP A 154 16.24 -4.97 8.23
C ASP A 154 15.37 -3.92 8.96
N GLY A 155 14.39 -3.30 8.28
CA GLY A 155 13.43 -2.36 8.88
C GLY A 155 13.96 -0.95 9.12
N GLU A 156 15.26 -0.72 8.97
CA GLU A 156 15.94 0.52 9.35
C GLU A 156 15.81 1.62 8.29
N ALA A 157 15.81 1.23 7.01
CA ALA A 157 15.59 2.11 5.86
C ALA A 157 14.23 2.84 5.86
N GLY A 158 13.18 2.23 6.45
CA GLY A 158 11.87 2.88 6.60
C GLY A 158 11.88 3.97 7.66
N LYS A 159 12.66 3.79 8.73
CA LYS A 159 12.79 4.73 9.85
C LYS A 159 13.62 5.95 9.49
N THR A 160 14.69 5.80 8.72
CA THR A 160 15.52 6.92 8.29
C THR A 160 14.78 7.87 7.34
N ARG A 161 13.82 7.36 6.58
CA ARG A 161 13.07 8.14 5.59
C ARG A 161 11.92 8.96 6.18
N CYS A 162 11.27 8.42 7.21
CA CYS A 162 10.24 9.14 7.96
C CYS A 162 10.89 9.76 9.19
N ALA A 163 11.31 11.01 9.04
CA ALA A 163 11.98 11.76 10.09
C ALA A 163 11.06 12.03 11.30
N GLY A 164 9.74 11.98 11.10
CA GLY A 164 8.77 12.36 12.12
C GLY A 164 8.80 13.87 12.38
N SER A 165 8.25 14.30 13.50
CA SER A 165 8.29 15.69 13.97
C SER A 165 9.18 15.88 15.21
N GLU A 166 9.94 14.84 15.58
CA GLU A 166 10.80 14.81 16.77
C GLU A 166 12.13 15.59 16.58
N LEU A 167 12.36 16.15 15.38
CA LEU A 167 13.56 16.93 15.09
C LEU A 167 13.56 18.29 15.83
N ASP A 168 14.34 18.30 16.90
CA ASP A 168 14.87 19.43 17.68
C ASP A 168 13.86 20.32 18.44
N ALA A 169 13.66 19.95 19.71
CA ALA A 169 13.18 20.82 20.79
C ALA A 169 14.13 22.00 21.13
N GLY A 170 14.84 22.53 20.13
CA GLY A 170 15.81 23.62 20.24
C GLY A 170 15.64 24.76 19.23
N ASP A 171 14.85 24.61 18.15
CA ASP A 171 14.69 25.66 17.14
C ASP A 171 13.26 25.73 16.60
N ALA A 172 12.33 26.19 17.46
CA ALA A 172 11.12 26.83 16.97
C ALA A 172 11.52 28.15 16.28
N SER A 173 11.74 28.09 14.96
CA SER A 173 11.75 29.20 13.98
C SER A 173 12.90 29.08 12.98
N ARG A 174 12.76 28.17 12.02
CA ARG A 174 12.97 28.58 10.63
C ARG A 174 11.75 28.18 9.82
N ARG A 175 10.92 29.18 9.55
CA ARG A 175 10.21 29.27 8.27
C ARG A 175 11.24 28.95 7.18
N ARG A 176 11.29 27.71 6.71
CA ARG A 176 11.83 27.43 5.39
C ARG A 176 10.84 28.06 4.43
N MET A 177 11.21 29.22 3.91
CA MET A 177 10.69 29.70 2.64
C MET A 177 11.09 28.67 1.58
N ILE A 178 10.22 27.69 1.38
CA ILE A 178 10.13 26.94 0.14
C ILE A 178 8.64 26.97 -0.20
N GLU A 179 8.32 27.64 -1.30
CA GLU A 179 6.98 27.68 -1.87
C GLU A 179 6.40 26.26 -1.95
N GLU A 180 5.14 26.12 -1.48
CA GLU A 180 4.26 24.97 -1.71
C GLU A 180 4.67 23.60 -1.12
N VAL A 181 5.21 23.55 0.10
CA VAL A 181 5.34 22.27 0.82
C VAL A 181 3.97 21.86 1.39
N SER A 182 3.43 20.72 0.94
CA SER A 182 2.17 20.18 1.49
C SER A 182 2.39 19.71 2.94
N PRO A 183 1.37 19.79 3.84
CA PRO A 183 1.51 19.40 5.25
C PRO A 183 2.00 17.95 5.46
N SER A 184 1.86 17.08 4.45
CA SER A 184 2.32 15.69 4.44
C SER A 184 3.84 15.52 4.33
N ASP A 185 4.55 16.54 3.86
CA ASP A 185 5.98 16.48 3.53
C ASP A 185 6.86 16.89 4.72
N GLU A 186 6.25 17.43 5.78
CA GLU A 186 6.91 17.87 7.01
C GLU A 186 7.52 16.70 7.81
N TYR A 187 6.96 15.50 7.69
CA TYR A 187 7.40 14.29 8.40
C TYR A 187 8.45 13.48 7.63
N CYS A 188 8.79 13.90 6.41
CA CYS A 188 9.72 13.21 5.55
C CYS A 188 11.13 13.76 5.69
N ALA A 189 12.11 12.86 5.61
CA ALA A 189 13.51 13.25 5.51
C ALA A 189 13.77 14.03 4.21
N PRO A 190 14.77 14.92 4.18
CA PRO A 190 15.07 15.71 3.00
C PRO A 190 15.34 14.82 1.78
N GLY A 191 14.71 15.15 0.66
CA GLY A 191 14.78 14.37 -0.58
C GLY A 191 13.61 13.40 -0.80
N PHE A 192 12.73 13.23 0.20
CA PHE A 192 11.54 12.38 0.13
C PHE A 192 10.25 13.16 0.36
N TYR A 193 9.14 12.71 -0.24
CA TYR A 193 7.82 13.31 -0.06
C TYR A 193 6.69 12.31 -0.30
N GLY A 194 5.44 12.75 -0.10
CA GLY A 194 4.24 11.95 -0.39
C GLY A 194 3.93 10.86 0.66
N PRO A 195 3.01 9.92 0.35
CA PRO A 195 2.52 8.94 1.32
C PRO A 195 3.62 7.99 1.78
N GLU A 196 3.78 7.90 3.12
CA GLU A 196 4.87 7.15 3.78
C GLU A 196 6.28 7.55 3.27
N CYS A 197 6.44 8.79 2.78
CA CYS A 197 7.67 9.32 2.22
C CYS A 197 8.25 8.46 1.08
N ARG A 198 7.41 7.81 0.28
CA ARG A 198 7.86 6.85 -0.75
C ARG A 198 8.28 7.49 -2.07
N LEU A 199 8.14 8.80 -2.23
CA LEU A 199 8.45 9.51 -3.46
C LEU A 199 9.75 10.31 -3.30
N CYS A 200 10.52 10.41 -4.38
CA CYS A 200 11.76 11.17 -4.44
C CYS A 200 11.49 12.58 -4.95
N VAL A 201 11.90 13.62 -4.22
CA VAL A 201 11.69 15.03 -4.60
C VAL A 201 12.35 15.38 -5.93
N ALA A 202 13.48 14.74 -6.25
CA ALA A 202 14.18 14.94 -7.50
C ALA A 202 13.38 14.35 -8.70
N ASP A 203 13.19 15.16 -9.74
CA ASP A 203 12.55 14.73 -10.96
C ASP A 203 13.23 13.48 -11.56
N LYS A 204 12.41 12.54 -12.03
CA LYS A 204 12.87 11.30 -12.68
C LYS A 204 13.81 10.45 -11.79
N HIS A 205 13.57 10.43 -10.49
CA HIS A 205 14.19 9.48 -9.58
C HIS A 205 13.17 8.47 -9.06
N HIS A 206 13.63 7.26 -8.73
CA HIS A 206 12.83 6.22 -8.07
C HIS A 206 13.55 5.70 -6.85
N LEU A 207 12.76 5.23 -5.88
CA LEU A 207 13.26 4.66 -4.65
C LEU A 207 13.75 3.23 -4.88
N VAL A 208 14.97 2.95 -4.42
CA VAL A 208 15.65 1.64 -4.48
C VAL A 208 16.05 1.24 -3.07
N ASP A 209 15.84 -0.03 -2.72
CA ASP A 209 16.23 -0.65 -1.44
C ASP A 209 15.68 0.05 -0.17
N GLY A 210 14.72 0.96 -0.32
CA GLY A 210 13.99 1.58 0.78
C GLY A 210 14.60 2.87 1.35
N ASP A 211 15.75 3.33 0.87
CA ASP A 211 16.41 4.53 1.41
C ASP A 211 17.15 5.38 0.37
N THR A 212 17.33 4.91 -0.86
CA THR A 212 18.09 5.63 -1.89
C THR A 212 17.25 5.97 -3.11
N CYS A 213 17.33 7.23 -3.56
CA CYS A 213 16.75 7.68 -4.80
C CYS A 213 17.76 7.52 -5.95
N ARG A 214 17.42 6.77 -7.00
CA ARG A 214 18.25 6.59 -8.20
C ARG A 214 17.57 7.14 -9.45
N ASP A 215 18.36 7.63 -10.39
CA ASP A 215 17.90 8.08 -11.70
C ASP A 215 17.07 7.01 -12.44
N CYS A 216 15.98 7.46 -13.05
CA CYS A 216 15.16 6.67 -13.94
C CYS A 216 15.90 6.42 -15.27
N LEU A 217 15.81 5.19 -15.78
CA LEU A 217 16.38 4.82 -17.06
C LEU A 217 15.77 5.64 -18.22
N PRO A 218 16.56 6.04 -19.24
CA PRO A 218 16.03 6.74 -20.40
C PRO A 218 15.08 5.83 -21.20
N LEU A 219 14.01 6.42 -21.76
CA LEU A 219 12.92 5.71 -22.45
C LEU A 219 13.40 4.68 -23.49
N GLY A 220 14.47 4.99 -24.23
CA GLY A 220 15.05 4.07 -25.22
C GLY A 220 15.61 2.78 -24.63
N SER A 221 16.22 2.85 -23.44
CA SER A 221 16.76 1.67 -22.74
C SER A 221 15.65 0.77 -22.19
N VAL A 222 14.54 1.38 -21.77
CA VAL A 222 13.33 0.69 -21.31
C VAL A 222 12.70 -0.09 -22.46
N VAL A 223 12.46 0.57 -23.60
CA VAL A 223 11.90 -0.08 -24.80
C VAL A 223 12.81 -1.20 -25.27
N GLY A 224 14.14 -1.01 -25.25
CA GLY A 224 15.11 -2.03 -25.58
C GLY A 224 15.07 -3.26 -24.68
N ARG A 225 14.95 -3.08 -23.35
CA ARG A 225 14.84 -4.18 -22.39
C ARG A 225 13.54 -4.97 -22.56
N ILE A 226 12.41 -4.28 -22.75
CA ILE A 226 11.11 -4.93 -22.97
C ILE A 226 11.14 -5.71 -24.28
N ALA A 227 11.58 -5.08 -25.38
CA ALA A 227 11.70 -5.74 -26.68
C ALA A 227 12.64 -6.95 -26.61
N GLY A 228 13.78 -6.82 -25.91
CA GLY A 228 14.73 -7.91 -25.68
C GLY A 228 14.14 -9.06 -24.88
N ALA A 229 13.45 -8.79 -23.78
CA ALA A 229 12.81 -9.80 -22.95
C ALA A 229 11.70 -10.55 -23.73
N VAL A 230 10.83 -9.81 -24.44
CA VAL A 230 9.78 -10.38 -25.28
C VAL A 230 10.39 -11.24 -26.39
N LEU A 231 11.44 -10.77 -27.07
CA LEU A 231 12.14 -11.53 -28.10
C LEU A 231 12.75 -12.81 -27.53
N CYS A 232 13.42 -12.74 -26.37
CA CYS A 232 14.01 -13.91 -25.71
C CYS A 232 12.96 -14.97 -25.38
N VAL A 233 11.80 -14.57 -24.83
CA VAL A 233 10.69 -15.48 -24.56
C VAL A 233 10.16 -16.09 -25.84
N PHE A 234 10.00 -15.28 -26.89
CA PHE A 234 9.49 -15.73 -28.19
C PHE A 234 10.44 -16.76 -28.85
N VAL A 235 11.74 -16.49 -28.81
CA VAL A 235 12.79 -17.40 -29.30
C VAL A 235 12.82 -18.68 -28.48
N ALA A 236 12.76 -18.59 -27.15
CA ALA A 236 12.74 -19.76 -26.27
C ALA A 236 11.51 -20.64 -26.51
N CYS A 237 10.31 -20.05 -26.59
CA CYS A 237 9.07 -20.76 -26.90
C CYS A 237 9.10 -21.38 -28.31
N GLY A 238 9.63 -20.66 -29.30
CA GLY A 238 9.82 -21.15 -30.66
C GLY A 238 10.77 -22.35 -30.73
N ILE A 239 11.91 -22.28 -30.03
CA ILE A 239 12.88 -23.38 -29.93
C ILE A 239 12.25 -24.59 -29.23
N ALA A 240 11.51 -24.38 -28.14
CA ALA A 240 10.82 -25.45 -27.42
C ALA A 240 9.77 -26.15 -28.30
N ALA A 241 8.94 -25.37 -29.00
CA ALA A 241 7.92 -25.90 -29.89
C ALA A 241 8.53 -26.61 -31.13
N TRP A 242 9.65 -26.11 -31.65
CA TRP A 242 10.41 -26.76 -32.71
C TRP A 242 11.02 -28.09 -32.24
N ALA A 243 11.66 -28.10 -31.07
CA ALA A 243 12.21 -29.31 -30.47
C ALA A 243 11.12 -30.36 -30.22
N TYR A 244 9.94 -29.95 -29.75
CA TYR A 244 8.79 -30.83 -29.54
C TYR A 244 8.23 -31.42 -30.84
N SER A 245 8.34 -30.68 -31.95
CA SER A 245 7.83 -31.10 -33.27
C SER A 245 8.63 -32.23 -33.91
N LYS A 246 9.91 -32.38 -33.57
CA LYS A 246 10.79 -33.39 -34.16
C LYS A 246 10.57 -34.75 -33.48
N LYS A 247 9.53 -35.49 -33.92
CA LYS A 247 9.21 -36.86 -33.46
C LYS A 247 10.45 -37.79 -33.46
N GLY A 248 11.40 -37.61 -34.39
CA GLY A 248 12.64 -38.40 -34.46
C GLY A 248 13.64 -38.20 -33.32
N TRP A 249 13.62 -37.05 -32.62
CA TRP A 249 14.49 -36.79 -31.47
C TRP A 249 14.07 -37.58 -30.22
N ARG A 250 12.81 -38.05 -30.16
CA ARG A 250 12.29 -38.88 -29.06
C ARG A 250 12.90 -40.30 -29.05
N LYS A 251 13.35 -40.80 -30.20
CA LYS A 251 13.92 -42.14 -30.36
C LYS A 251 15.44 -42.18 -30.15
N LYS A 252 16.14 -41.04 -30.16
CA LYS A 252 17.60 -40.99 -29.98
C LYS A 252 17.96 -41.03 -28.48
N PRO A 253 18.98 -41.80 -28.05
CA PRO A 253 19.33 -42.00 -26.64
C PRO A 253 20.07 -40.82 -25.96
N GLY A 254 20.08 -39.63 -26.57
CA GLY A 254 20.75 -38.44 -26.03
C GLY A 254 19.97 -37.73 -24.90
N TYR A 255 20.62 -36.75 -24.26
CA TYR A 255 20.07 -35.94 -23.16
C TYR A 255 18.73 -35.29 -23.52
N ILE A 256 18.62 -34.73 -24.73
CA ILE A 256 17.40 -34.07 -25.23
C ILE A 256 16.23 -35.07 -25.34
N GLY A 257 16.48 -36.31 -25.76
CA GLY A 257 15.46 -37.36 -25.86
C GLY A 257 14.99 -37.89 -24.50
N ARG A 258 15.79 -37.76 -23.43
CA ARG A 258 15.33 -38.03 -22.06
C ARG A 258 14.42 -36.92 -21.54
N ILE A 259 14.79 -35.66 -21.77
CA ILE A 259 13.97 -34.49 -21.36
C ILE A 259 12.60 -34.53 -22.04
N LEU A 260 12.53 -34.76 -23.35
CA LEU A 260 11.27 -34.82 -24.09
C LEU A 260 10.34 -35.96 -23.59
N ARG A 261 10.90 -37.13 -23.23
CA ARG A 261 10.12 -38.24 -22.65
C ARG A 261 9.65 -37.95 -21.22
N LEU A 262 10.46 -37.26 -20.43
CA LEU A 262 10.07 -36.79 -19.11
C LEU A 262 8.93 -35.77 -19.22
N ALA A 263 9.02 -34.85 -20.18
CA ALA A 263 7.97 -33.86 -20.46
C ALA A 263 6.67 -34.54 -20.92
N ASP A 264 6.71 -35.50 -21.85
CA ASP A 264 5.52 -36.26 -22.26
C ASP A 264 4.87 -36.97 -21.04
N ARG A 265 5.68 -37.62 -20.18
CA ARG A 265 5.17 -38.27 -18.95
C ARG A 265 4.57 -37.27 -17.97
N ALA A 266 5.22 -36.11 -17.81
CA ALA A 266 4.73 -35.04 -16.94
C ALA A 266 3.41 -34.48 -17.45
N VAL A 267 3.23 -34.31 -18.77
CA VAL A 267 1.96 -33.86 -19.38
C VAL A 267 0.86 -34.90 -19.17
N VAL A 268 1.14 -36.18 -19.40
CA VAL A 268 0.15 -37.26 -19.16
C VAL A 268 -0.25 -37.33 -17.69
N PHE A 269 0.72 -37.20 -16.78
CA PHE A 269 0.45 -37.15 -15.34
C PHE A 269 -0.35 -35.90 -14.95
N TYR A 270 0.01 -34.74 -15.50
CA TYR A 270 -0.65 -33.45 -15.26
C TYR A 270 -2.13 -33.48 -15.68
N VAL A 271 -2.40 -33.98 -16.89
CA VAL A 271 -3.76 -34.14 -17.43
C VAL A 271 -4.52 -35.23 -16.67
N GLY A 272 -3.89 -36.39 -16.43
CA GLY A 272 -4.52 -37.53 -15.76
C GLY A 272 -4.93 -37.26 -14.32
N MET A 273 -4.16 -36.45 -13.58
CA MET A 273 -4.52 -36.04 -12.23
C MET A 273 -5.50 -34.86 -12.17
N GLY A 274 -5.87 -34.28 -13.31
CA GLY A 274 -6.74 -33.11 -13.38
C GLY A 274 -6.15 -31.91 -12.62
N PHE A 275 -4.86 -31.63 -12.78
CA PHE A 275 -4.23 -30.51 -12.07
C PHE A 275 -4.77 -29.15 -12.51
N THR A 276 -5.24 -29.01 -13.75
CA THR A 276 -5.77 -27.74 -14.27
C THR A 276 -6.93 -27.18 -13.44
N PRO A 277 -8.03 -27.92 -13.16
CA PRO A 277 -9.09 -27.43 -12.28
C PRO A 277 -8.62 -27.25 -10.83
N LYS A 278 -7.76 -28.12 -10.31
CA LYS A 278 -7.22 -28.03 -8.94
C LYS A 278 -6.40 -26.76 -8.73
N LEU A 279 -5.51 -26.47 -9.69
CA LEU A 279 -4.70 -25.27 -9.69
C LEU A 279 -5.57 -24.02 -9.79
N LYS A 280 -6.60 -24.02 -10.67
CA LYS A 280 -7.57 -22.92 -10.76
C LYS A 280 -8.32 -22.67 -9.46
N ILE A 281 -8.78 -23.71 -8.76
CA ILE A 281 -9.47 -23.58 -7.47
C ILE A 281 -8.52 -23.03 -6.41
N LEU A 282 -7.32 -23.60 -6.29
CA LEU A 282 -6.30 -23.16 -5.32
C LEU A 282 -5.94 -21.68 -5.53
N LEU A 283 -5.68 -21.32 -6.79
CA LEU A 283 -5.34 -19.98 -7.21
C LEU A 283 -6.52 -19.00 -7.01
N GLY A 284 -7.74 -19.41 -7.31
CA GLY A 284 -8.97 -18.62 -7.09
C GLY A 284 -9.24 -18.36 -5.61
N PHE A 285 -9.07 -19.37 -4.75
CA PHE A 285 -9.14 -19.21 -3.30
C PHE A 285 -8.11 -18.19 -2.80
N TYR A 286 -6.87 -18.31 -3.28
CA TYR A 286 -5.80 -17.38 -2.96
C TYR A 286 -6.14 -15.93 -3.38
N GLN A 287 -6.73 -15.71 -4.55
CA GLN A 287 -7.18 -14.38 -5.01
C GLN A 287 -8.20 -13.72 -4.07
N VAL A 288 -9.13 -14.50 -3.52
CA VAL A 288 -10.11 -13.99 -2.56
C VAL A 288 -9.41 -13.57 -1.27
N CYS A 289 -8.47 -14.38 -0.76
CA CYS A 289 -7.74 -14.08 0.46
C CYS A 289 -6.95 -12.76 0.38
N ILE A 290 -6.31 -12.47 -0.75
CA ILE A 290 -5.47 -11.25 -0.89
C ILE A 290 -6.28 -9.95 -1.03
N VAL A 291 -7.52 -10.04 -1.53
CA VAL A 291 -8.41 -8.87 -1.71
C VAL A 291 -9.27 -8.62 -0.47
N LEU A 292 -9.40 -9.61 0.42
CA LEU A 292 -10.26 -9.54 1.59
C LEU A 292 -9.92 -8.36 2.51
N THR A 293 -8.64 -8.13 2.78
CA THR A 293 -8.14 -7.03 3.63
C THR A 293 -8.45 -5.66 3.03
N THR A 294 -8.36 -5.51 1.70
CA THR A 294 -8.60 -4.23 1.01
C THR A 294 -10.08 -3.94 0.84
N THR A 295 -10.92 -4.95 0.58
CA THR A 295 -12.34 -4.75 0.28
C THR A 295 -13.19 -4.60 1.53
N TYR A 296 -12.86 -5.33 2.61
CA TYR A 296 -13.64 -5.29 3.84
C TYR A 296 -13.07 -4.33 4.91
N SER A 297 -12.01 -3.58 4.58
CA SER A 297 -11.31 -2.68 5.51
C SER A 297 -10.92 -3.35 6.84
N ALA A 298 -10.80 -4.67 6.85
CA ALA A 298 -10.48 -5.46 8.02
C ALA A 298 -8.97 -5.66 8.08
N ARG A 299 -8.30 -5.01 9.04
CA ARG A 299 -6.89 -5.28 9.34
C ARG A 299 -6.79 -6.64 10.02
N LEU A 300 -6.44 -7.67 9.26
CA LEU A 300 -6.12 -8.98 9.83
C LEU A 300 -4.73 -8.93 10.51
N PRO A 301 -4.55 -9.63 11.64
CA PRO A 301 -3.26 -9.74 12.32
C PRO A 301 -2.18 -10.35 11.41
N ILE A 302 -0.92 -9.96 11.64
CA ILE A 302 0.24 -10.34 10.82
C ILE A 302 0.48 -11.85 10.85
N GLU A 303 0.07 -12.57 11.93
CA GLU A 303 0.19 -14.03 11.99
C GLU A 303 -0.62 -14.72 10.87
N TYR A 304 -1.74 -14.12 10.46
CA TYR A 304 -2.63 -14.70 9.45
C TYR A 304 -2.30 -14.25 8.04
N THR A 305 -1.66 -13.09 7.84
CA THR A 305 -1.35 -12.55 6.51
C THR A 305 0.10 -12.81 6.06
N SER A 306 1.02 -13.07 6.98
CA SER A 306 2.45 -13.25 6.65
C SER A 306 2.69 -14.38 5.65
N TRP A 307 1.99 -15.52 5.80
CA TRP A 307 2.13 -16.63 4.87
C TRP A 307 1.47 -16.34 3.52
N THR A 308 0.33 -15.62 3.49
CA THR A 308 -0.32 -15.21 2.24
C THR A 308 0.52 -14.18 1.49
N ASP A 309 1.19 -13.27 2.20
CA ASP A 309 2.07 -12.25 1.61
C ASP A 309 3.32 -12.87 1.00
N LYS A 310 3.96 -13.84 1.70
CA LYS A 310 5.10 -14.61 1.15
C LYS A 310 4.70 -15.46 -0.05
N LEU A 311 3.53 -16.09 0.00
CA LEU A 311 2.97 -16.84 -1.13
C LEU A 311 2.62 -15.91 -2.28
N ALA A 312 2.14 -14.70 -1.97
CA ALA A 312 1.85 -13.67 -2.95
C ALA A 312 3.08 -13.25 -3.71
N GLU A 313 4.14 -12.91 -3.00
CA GLU A 313 5.43 -12.55 -3.58
C GLU A 313 6.01 -13.68 -4.45
N ALA A 314 5.75 -14.94 -4.09
CA ALA A 314 6.20 -16.10 -4.87
C ALA A 314 5.39 -16.35 -6.16
N ILE A 315 4.09 -16.00 -6.18
CA ILE A 315 3.17 -16.32 -7.31
C ILE A 315 2.89 -15.10 -8.18
N SER A 316 2.77 -13.91 -7.59
CA SER A 316 2.64 -12.65 -8.33
C SER A 316 4.00 -12.29 -8.87
N ILE A 317 4.22 -12.56 -10.15
CA ILE A 317 5.40 -12.08 -10.85
C ILE A 317 5.27 -10.56 -10.89
N ASP A 318 6.06 -9.85 -10.09
CA ASP A 318 6.08 -8.39 -10.14
C ASP A 318 6.97 -7.93 -11.32
N TRP A 319 6.50 -8.20 -12.54
CA TRP A 319 7.15 -7.81 -13.80
C TRP A 319 7.37 -6.31 -13.91
N THR A 320 6.64 -5.51 -13.12
CA THR A 320 6.90 -4.07 -13.02
C THR A 320 8.31 -3.85 -12.48
N GLY A 321 8.66 -4.38 -11.31
CA GLY A 321 10.01 -4.26 -10.74
C GLY A 321 11.15 -4.78 -11.64
N PHE A 322 10.90 -5.87 -12.41
CA PHE A 322 11.93 -6.46 -13.28
C PHE A 322 12.14 -5.71 -14.62
N LEU A 323 11.08 -5.17 -15.23
CA LEU A 323 11.14 -4.54 -16.55
C LEU A 323 11.12 -3.00 -16.50
N LEU A 324 10.51 -2.40 -15.46
CA LEU A 324 10.14 -0.99 -15.40
C LEU A 324 9.89 -0.52 -13.94
N PRO A 325 10.78 0.27 -13.31
CA PRO A 325 10.44 0.90 -12.03
C PRO A 325 9.20 1.79 -12.23
N ALA A 326 8.06 1.33 -11.70
CA ALA A 326 6.75 1.90 -12.01
C ALA A 326 6.59 3.35 -11.51
N GLN A 327 7.50 3.81 -10.65
CA GLN A 327 7.61 5.17 -10.14
C GLN A 327 8.14 6.16 -11.19
N CYS A 328 8.79 5.68 -12.26
CA CYS A 328 9.38 6.50 -13.31
C CYS A 328 8.42 6.89 -14.44
N LEU A 329 7.21 6.31 -14.46
CA LEU A 329 6.21 6.54 -15.50
C LEU A 329 5.09 7.44 -14.96
N PRO A 330 4.65 8.48 -15.70
CA PRO A 330 3.47 9.23 -15.32
C PRO A 330 2.24 8.32 -15.26
N PHE A 331 1.28 8.66 -14.38
CA PHE A 331 0.14 7.80 -14.00
C PHE A 331 -0.56 7.10 -15.19
N GLN A 332 -0.92 7.86 -16.24
CA GLN A 332 -1.61 7.30 -17.40
C GLN A 332 -0.75 6.29 -18.16
N SER A 333 0.53 6.60 -18.38
CA SER A 333 1.46 5.70 -19.08
C SER A 333 1.78 4.46 -18.26
N ARG A 334 1.84 4.57 -16.93
CA ARG A 334 2.00 3.46 -16.00
C ARG A 334 0.82 2.51 -16.10
N LEU A 335 -0.40 3.05 -16.11
CA LEU A 335 -1.63 2.26 -16.24
C LEU A 335 -1.67 1.51 -17.58
N LEU A 336 -1.34 2.19 -18.68
CA LEU A 336 -1.26 1.57 -20.00
C LEU A 336 -0.16 0.49 -20.08
N ALA A 337 1.02 0.74 -19.52
CA ALA A 337 2.11 -0.24 -19.51
C ALA A 337 1.73 -1.50 -18.73
N VAL A 338 1.11 -1.35 -17.56
CA VAL A 338 0.67 -2.48 -16.71
C VAL A 338 -0.44 -3.28 -17.39
N THR A 339 -1.36 -2.64 -18.12
CA THR A 339 -2.50 -3.32 -18.77
C THR A 339 -2.15 -3.96 -20.10
N ILE A 340 -1.31 -3.32 -20.92
CA ILE A 340 -0.99 -3.79 -22.28
C ILE A 340 0.05 -4.91 -22.27
N THR A 341 1.04 -4.85 -21.38
CA THR A 341 2.15 -5.82 -21.37
C THR A 341 1.68 -7.29 -21.22
N PRO A 342 0.81 -7.64 -20.26
CA PRO A 342 0.28 -9.00 -20.12
C PRO A 342 -0.52 -9.44 -21.35
N ALA A 343 -1.39 -8.56 -21.83
CA ALA A 343 -2.25 -8.82 -22.99
C ALA A 343 -1.40 -9.09 -24.24
N SER A 344 -0.31 -8.33 -24.43
CA SER A 344 0.62 -8.52 -25.53
C SER A 344 1.36 -9.86 -25.45
N LEU A 345 1.80 -10.29 -24.26
CA LEU A 345 2.46 -11.59 -24.06
C LEU A 345 1.51 -12.75 -24.35
N ILE A 346 0.27 -12.67 -23.89
CA ILE A 346 -0.75 -13.69 -24.15
C ILE A 346 -1.08 -13.74 -25.65
N ALA A 347 -1.27 -12.58 -26.29
CA ALA A 347 -1.52 -12.51 -27.72
C ALA A 347 -0.35 -13.11 -28.52
N LEU A 348 0.90 -12.80 -28.16
CA LEU A 348 2.08 -13.39 -28.79
C LEU A 348 2.11 -14.92 -28.63
N LEU A 349 1.76 -15.44 -27.45
CA LEU A 349 1.74 -16.87 -27.18
C LEU A 349 0.64 -17.59 -27.99
N LEU A 350 -0.54 -16.99 -28.12
CA LEU A 350 -1.60 -17.52 -28.98
C LEU A 350 -1.23 -17.46 -30.47
N LEU A 351 -0.64 -16.34 -30.92
CA LEU A 351 -0.20 -16.15 -32.30
C LEU A 351 0.93 -17.10 -32.69
N THR A 352 1.87 -17.41 -31.78
CA THR A 352 2.88 -18.45 -32.02
C THR A 352 2.27 -19.83 -32.21
N GLY A 353 1.26 -20.20 -31.41
CA GLY A 353 0.53 -21.45 -31.56
C GLY A 353 -0.13 -21.59 -32.93
N ILE A 354 -0.84 -20.53 -33.35
CA ILE A 354 -1.45 -20.43 -34.68
C ILE A 354 -0.38 -20.53 -35.77
N GLY A 355 0.70 -19.77 -35.65
CA GLY A 355 1.80 -19.73 -36.62
C GLY A 355 2.49 -21.09 -36.79
N LEU A 356 2.72 -21.83 -35.69
CA LEU A 356 3.33 -23.17 -35.71
C LEU A 356 2.46 -24.20 -36.46
N ARG A 357 1.15 -24.18 -36.24
CA ARG A 357 0.20 -25.07 -36.91
C ARG A 357 0.10 -24.76 -38.41
N ILE A 358 -0.02 -23.48 -38.76
CA ILE A 358 -0.04 -23.03 -40.16
C ILE A 358 1.29 -23.36 -40.87
N HIS A 359 2.44 -23.14 -40.22
CA HIS A 359 3.74 -23.47 -40.78
C HIS A 359 3.87 -24.99 -41.01
N ARG A 360 3.43 -25.82 -40.06
CA ARG A 360 3.43 -27.29 -40.23
C ARG A 360 2.54 -27.71 -41.40
N ARG A 361 1.38 -27.09 -41.59
CA ARG A 361 0.51 -27.33 -42.75
C ARG A 361 1.23 -26.99 -44.07
N ARG A 362 1.87 -25.82 -44.15
CA ARG A 362 2.66 -25.41 -45.33
C ARG A 362 3.82 -26.36 -45.63
N LEU A 363 4.49 -26.89 -44.60
CA LEU A 363 5.54 -27.90 -44.76
C LEU A 363 5.00 -29.24 -45.26
N ARG A 364 3.85 -29.69 -44.77
CA ARG A 364 3.19 -30.93 -45.25
C ARG A 364 2.70 -30.79 -46.68
N ALA A 365 2.18 -29.63 -47.07
CA ALA A 365 1.75 -29.34 -48.43
C ALA A 365 2.91 -29.28 -49.44
N ARG A 366 4.13 -28.95 -48.98
CA ARG A 366 5.35 -28.89 -49.81
C ARG A 366 6.15 -30.20 -49.85
N ALA A 367 5.77 -31.23 -49.08
CA ALA A 367 6.46 -32.52 -49.12
C ALA A 367 6.19 -33.19 -50.48
N PRO A 368 7.22 -33.60 -51.24
CA PRO A 368 7.02 -34.29 -52.51
C PRO A 368 6.29 -35.61 -52.26
N ARG A 369 5.24 -35.86 -53.05
CA ARG A 369 4.55 -37.16 -53.12
C ARG A 369 5.57 -38.22 -53.55
N SER A 370 6.17 -38.95 -52.62
CA SER A 370 6.91 -40.15 -52.95
C SER A 370 5.92 -41.27 -53.25
N ALA A 371 6.07 -41.84 -54.45
CA ALA A 371 5.21 -42.80 -55.11
C ALA A 371 4.82 -44.00 -54.25
N SER A 372 3.51 -44.26 -54.21
CA SER A 372 2.94 -45.60 -54.25
C SER A 372 1.53 -45.48 -54.82
N GLN A 373 1.47 -45.57 -56.14
CA GLN A 373 0.25 -45.72 -56.92
C GLN A 373 0.10 -47.22 -57.15
N GLU A 374 -0.93 -47.85 -56.56
CA GLU A 374 -1.72 -48.89 -57.22
C GLU A 374 -3.01 -49.23 -56.44
N GLN A 375 -4.12 -48.98 -57.13
CA GLN A 375 -5.45 -49.62 -57.09
C GLN A 375 -6.26 -49.68 -55.77
N SER A 376 -7.31 -48.84 -55.72
CA SER A 376 -8.68 -49.36 -55.77
C SER A 376 -9.61 -48.26 -56.28
N GLU A 377 -10.18 -48.48 -57.45
CA GLU A 377 -11.33 -47.74 -57.97
C GLU A 377 -12.49 -47.85 -56.98
N THR A 378 -13.15 -46.73 -56.67
CA THR A 378 -14.60 -46.54 -56.78
C THR A 378 -14.96 -45.18 -56.17
N GLY A 379 -15.77 -44.40 -56.89
CA GLY A 379 -16.44 -43.22 -56.35
C GLY A 379 -15.78 -41.88 -56.69
N ASN A 380 -15.96 -41.42 -57.93
CA ASN A 380 -16.04 -39.98 -58.17
C ASN A 380 -17.24 -39.45 -57.37
N ALA A 381 -16.97 -38.83 -56.22
CA ALA A 381 -17.83 -37.80 -55.68
C ALA A 381 -17.08 -36.48 -55.86
N VAL A 382 -17.40 -35.81 -56.97
CA VAL A 382 -17.30 -34.36 -57.01
C VAL A 382 -18.20 -33.89 -55.87
N VAL A 383 -17.61 -33.48 -54.75
CA VAL A 383 -18.33 -32.67 -53.78
C VAL A 383 -18.44 -31.31 -54.44
N GLU A 384 -19.55 -31.13 -55.16
CA GLU A 384 -20.06 -29.81 -55.49
C GLU A 384 -20.08 -28.97 -54.22
N GLU A 385 -19.71 -27.71 -54.38
CA GLU A 385 -19.79 -26.67 -53.38
C GLU A 385 -21.26 -26.52 -52.95
N GLU A 386 -21.65 -27.21 -51.88
CA GLU A 386 -22.76 -26.77 -51.05
C GLU A 386 -22.19 -26.15 -49.76
N GLU A 387 -22.29 -24.84 -49.74
CA GLU A 387 -21.97 -23.92 -48.66
C GLU A 387 -23.01 -24.10 -47.53
N GLU A 388 -23.04 -25.27 -46.88
CA GLU A 388 -23.66 -25.38 -45.56
C GLU A 388 -22.68 -24.77 -44.55
N ASP A 389 -23.12 -23.74 -43.84
CA ASP A 389 -22.41 -23.08 -42.73
C ASP A 389 -22.18 -24.06 -41.57
N VAL A 390 -21.30 -25.04 -41.77
CA VAL A 390 -20.86 -25.95 -40.72
C VAL A 390 -20.14 -25.10 -39.69
N SER A 391 -20.74 -24.98 -38.50
CA SER A 391 -20.16 -24.19 -37.43
C SER A 391 -18.70 -24.59 -37.18
N VAL A 392 -17.84 -23.59 -36.95
CA VAL A 392 -16.42 -23.81 -36.68
C VAL A 392 -16.19 -24.85 -35.58
N VAL A 393 -17.09 -24.92 -34.59
CA VAL A 393 -17.06 -25.92 -33.52
C VAL A 393 -17.23 -27.33 -34.08
N THR A 394 -18.24 -27.54 -34.94
CA THR A 394 -18.52 -28.83 -35.58
C THR A 394 -17.36 -29.29 -36.45
N ALA A 395 -16.75 -28.38 -37.21
CA ALA A 395 -15.57 -28.65 -38.02
C ALA A 395 -14.33 -29.02 -37.16
N ILE A 396 -14.16 -28.41 -35.99
CA ILE A 396 -13.11 -28.77 -35.02
C ILE A 396 -13.35 -30.17 -34.45
N THR A 397 -14.56 -30.51 -34.04
CA THR A 397 -14.87 -31.84 -33.46
C THR A 397 -14.64 -32.96 -34.47
N LEU A 398 -15.04 -32.75 -35.73
CA LEU A 398 -14.78 -33.69 -36.82
C LEU A 398 -13.29 -33.86 -37.08
N ALA A 399 -12.51 -32.76 -37.07
CA ALA A 399 -11.06 -32.83 -37.22
C ALA A 399 -10.37 -33.57 -36.06
N ILE A 400 -10.81 -33.36 -34.81
CA ILE A 400 -10.28 -34.06 -33.63
C ILE A 400 -10.60 -35.56 -33.70
N ASN A 401 -11.83 -35.93 -34.06
CA ASN A 401 -12.24 -37.33 -34.18
C ASN A 401 -11.46 -38.05 -35.30
N ALA A 402 -11.29 -37.39 -36.47
CA ALA A 402 -10.48 -37.91 -37.57
C ALA A 402 -9.00 -38.09 -37.20
N MET A 403 -8.45 -37.26 -36.31
CA MET A 403 -7.07 -37.39 -35.81
C MET A 403 -6.91 -38.54 -34.80
N ASN A 404 -7.97 -38.96 -34.11
CA ASN A 404 -7.94 -40.03 -33.11
C ASN A 404 -8.13 -41.42 -33.72
N GLU A 405 -8.81 -41.54 -34.86
CA GLU A 405 -9.19 -42.86 -35.43
C GLU A 405 -8.13 -43.51 -36.32
N ASP A 406 -7.16 -42.78 -36.90
CA ASP A 406 -6.03 -43.43 -37.61
C ASP A 406 -4.89 -42.44 -37.95
N GLU A 407 -3.70 -42.60 -37.36
CA GLU A 407 -2.49 -41.81 -37.73
C GLU A 407 -2.04 -42.06 -39.19
N SER A 408 -2.61 -43.07 -39.89
CA SER A 408 -2.10 -43.60 -41.16
C SER A 408 -2.87 -43.19 -42.43
N LYS A 409 -4.09 -42.62 -42.33
CA LYS A 409 -4.97 -42.40 -43.51
C LYS A 409 -5.55 -40.99 -43.71
N VAL A 410 -5.23 -40.02 -42.86
CA VAL A 410 -5.72 -38.64 -43.09
C VAL A 410 -4.72 -37.86 -43.94
N SER A 411 -5.04 -37.66 -45.22
CA SER A 411 -4.30 -36.71 -46.07
C SER A 411 -4.39 -35.32 -45.46
N ALA A 412 -3.27 -34.80 -44.98
CA ALA A 412 -3.14 -33.50 -44.33
C ALA A 412 -3.56 -32.29 -45.20
N SER A 413 -4.00 -32.52 -46.44
CA SER A 413 -4.58 -31.52 -47.34
C SER A 413 -6.06 -31.21 -47.05
N ALA A 414 -6.78 -32.07 -46.31
CA ALA A 414 -8.24 -31.96 -46.15
C ALA A 414 -8.69 -31.01 -45.02
N ILE A 415 -7.81 -30.64 -44.07
CA ILE A 415 -8.19 -29.75 -42.97
C ILE A 415 -8.07 -28.28 -43.39
N PRO A 416 -9.15 -27.47 -43.32
CA PRO A 416 -9.12 -26.05 -43.66
C PRO A 416 -8.18 -25.22 -42.77
N TRP A 417 -7.74 -24.06 -43.26
CA TRP A 417 -6.76 -23.24 -42.52
C TRP A 417 -7.31 -22.68 -41.21
N TYR A 418 -8.60 -22.34 -41.19
CA TYR A 418 -9.28 -21.82 -40.01
C TYR A 418 -9.41 -22.87 -38.90
N VAL A 419 -9.59 -24.16 -39.26
CA VAL A 419 -9.63 -25.26 -38.29
C VAL A 419 -8.24 -25.49 -37.66
N GLU A 420 -7.16 -25.48 -38.45
CA GLU A 420 -5.79 -25.59 -37.90
C GLU A 420 -5.39 -24.37 -37.04
N ALA A 421 -5.87 -23.17 -37.38
CA ALA A 421 -5.69 -21.98 -36.56
C ALA A 421 -6.45 -22.11 -35.23
N ALA A 422 -7.71 -22.60 -35.25
CA ALA A 422 -8.49 -22.81 -34.04
C ALA A 422 -7.90 -23.91 -33.13
N LEU A 423 -7.39 -24.99 -33.71
CA LEU A 423 -6.64 -26.01 -32.97
C LEU A 423 -5.35 -25.46 -32.36
N GLY A 424 -4.64 -24.59 -33.07
CA GLY A 424 -3.47 -23.89 -32.54
C GLY A 424 -3.80 -22.95 -31.38
N LEU A 425 -4.98 -22.34 -31.38
CA LEU A 425 -5.49 -21.55 -30.26
C LEU A 425 -5.78 -22.46 -29.04
N LEU A 426 -6.47 -23.58 -29.26
CA LEU A 426 -6.84 -24.55 -28.23
C LEU A 426 -5.63 -25.22 -27.57
N ASP A 427 -4.55 -25.48 -28.32
CA ASP A 427 -3.31 -26.08 -27.80
C ASP A 427 -2.65 -25.20 -26.72
N PHE A 428 -2.72 -23.87 -26.86
CA PHE A 428 -2.04 -22.91 -25.97
C PHE A 428 -3.00 -22.17 -25.02
N LEU A 429 -4.32 -22.34 -25.19
CA LEU A 429 -5.34 -21.75 -24.33
C LEU A 429 -5.14 -22.08 -22.83
N PRO A 430 -4.77 -23.31 -22.41
CA PRO A 430 -4.51 -23.59 -20.99
C PRO A 430 -3.34 -22.78 -20.43
N ALA A 431 -2.26 -22.61 -21.19
CA ALA A 431 -1.11 -21.79 -20.79
C ALA A 431 -1.46 -20.30 -20.75
N ALA A 432 -2.22 -19.82 -21.75
CA ALA A 432 -2.74 -18.45 -21.77
C ALA A 432 -3.63 -18.16 -20.55
N LEU A 433 -4.51 -19.08 -20.16
CA LEU A 433 -5.37 -18.96 -18.97
C LEU A 433 -4.57 -18.92 -17.67
N ILE A 434 -3.50 -19.71 -17.56
CA ILE A 434 -2.59 -19.66 -16.40
C ILE A 434 -1.88 -18.31 -16.34
N LEU A 435 -1.37 -17.81 -17.47
CA LEU A 435 -0.76 -16.48 -17.52
C LEU A 435 -1.78 -15.40 -17.14
N ILE A 436 -2.97 -15.37 -17.76
CA ILE A 436 -4.05 -14.44 -17.36
C ILE A 436 -4.24 -14.47 -15.85
N PHE A 437 -4.30 -15.66 -15.25
CA PHE A 437 -4.48 -15.79 -13.82
C PHE A 437 -3.32 -15.17 -13.01
N CYS A 438 -2.07 -15.47 -13.36
CA CYS A 438 -0.88 -14.92 -12.70
C CYS A 438 -0.73 -13.40 -12.90
N PHE A 439 -1.14 -12.89 -14.07
CA PHE A 439 -1.06 -11.48 -14.43
C PHE A 439 -2.17 -10.61 -13.83
N VAL A 440 -3.41 -11.11 -13.81
CA VAL A 440 -4.58 -10.34 -13.37
C VAL A 440 -4.43 -9.84 -11.93
N THR A 441 -3.90 -10.66 -11.01
CA THR A 441 -3.72 -10.24 -9.61
C THR A 441 -2.78 -9.05 -9.46
N SER A 442 -1.63 -9.10 -10.15
CA SER A 442 -0.63 -8.02 -10.17
C SER A 442 -1.17 -6.75 -10.83
N VAL A 443 -1.89 -6.90 -11.95
CA VAL A 443 -2.52 -5.79 -12.67
C VAL A 443 -3.59 -5.14 -11.81
N SER A 444 -4.54 -5.91 -11.27
CA SER A 444 -5.61 -5.41 -10.42
C SER A 444 -5.06 -4.71 -9.18
N ALA A 445 -4.10 -5.32 -8.47
CA ALA A 445 -3.47 -4.71 -7.30
C ALA A 445 -2.79 -3.37 -7.63
N SER A 446 -2.10 -3.31 -8.78
CA SER A 446 -1.46 -2.07 -9.25
C SER A 446 -2.47 -0.98 -9.58
N ILE A 447 -3.60 -1.32 -10.19
CA ILE A 447 -4.68 -0.38 -10.54
C ILE A 447 -5.35 0.16 -9.26
N PHE A 448 -5.73 -0.72 -8.32
CA PHE A 448 -6.41 -0.31 -7.10
C PHE A 448 -5.52 0.55 -6.18
N ARG A 449 -4.21 0.23 -6.08
CA ARG A 449 -3.25 1.09 -5.36
C ARG A 449 -3.07 2.46 -6.01
N ALA A 450 -3.28 2.57 -7.32
CA ALA A 450 -3.19 3.83 -8.03
C ALA A 450 -4.45 4.71 -7.82
N TRP A 451 -5.61 4.09 -7.64
CA TRP A 451 -6.89 4.79 -7.36
C TRP A 451 -6.98 5.35 -5.94
N SER A 452 -6.31 4.76 -4.96
CA SER A 452 -6.38 5.22 -3.56
C SER A 452 -5.63 6.53 -3.27
N CYS A 453 -4.91 7.10 -4.24
CA CYS A 453 -4.04 8.27 -4.04
C CYS A 453 -4.65 9.60 -4.51
N GLN A 454 -5.91 9.65 -4.97
CA GLN A 454 -6.58 10.93 -5.19
C GLN A 454 -7.25 11.33 -3.87
N ALA A 455 -6.67 12.30 -3.17
CA ALA A 455 -7.30 12.90 -2.00
C ALA A 455 -8.72 13.34 -2.43
N TYR A 456 -9.75 12.81 -1.79
CA TYR A 456 -11.09 13.35 -1.92
C TYR A 456 -11.04 14.77 -1.35
N THR A 457 -10.96 15.76 -2.23
CA THR A 457 -11.28 17.13 -1.88
C THR A 457 -12.78 17.17 -1.64
N ILE A 458 -13.20 16.83 -0.43
CA ILE A 458 -14.50 17.24 0.06
C ILE A 458 -14.38 18.75 0.24
N SER A 459 -14.71 19.50 -0.81
CA SER A 459 -15.00 20.93 -0.66
C SER A 459 -16.18 21.09 0.30
N PRO A 460 -16.20 22.18 1.08
CA PRO A 460 -17.07 22.36 2.24
C PRO A 460 -18.58 22.24 1.93
#